data_AF-A0A6B0ACV2-F1
#
_entry.id   AF-A0A6B0ACV2-F1
#
_cell.length_a   1.000
_cell.length_b   1.000
_cell.length_c   1.000
_cell.angle_alpha   90.00
_cell.angle_beta   90.00
_cell.angle_gamma   90.00
#
_symmetry.space_group_name_H-M   'P 1'
#
loop_
_entity.id
_entity.type
_entity.pdbx_description
1 polymer ?
#
loop_
_entity_poly.entity_id
_entity_poly.type
_entity_poly.pdbx_seq_one_letter_code
_entity_poly.pdbx_strand_id
1 'polypeptide(L)'
;MAIFKYIEEKGYEGKYTILREYCKNKIQNETKKITFFEDNINICFLDNRVVGKTHLTISLGIEACKQNIKTRFYTFKELIDLLTVTDSKEIINKTLKQLSRIELLIIDEICYSAITKEQADLFYQLMSLKYEMKSTIITTNITFSSWGESFSNKIVSAAIIDRLVHHSKVFKITGESYRLKDYKTEKSLNIRQS
;
A
#
# COMPACT_ATOMS: atom_id res chain seq x y z
N MET A 1 -9.45 -15.32 -12.13
CA MET A 1 -8.31 -15.45 -13.07
C MET A 1 -7.09 -15.09 -12.26
N ALA A 2 -6.20 -16.05 -11.98
CA ALA A 2 -5.17 -15.90 -10.95
C ALA A 2 -4.37 -14.62 -11.19
N ILE A 3 -4.14 -13.83 -10.14
CA ILE A 3 -3.35 -12.59 -10.20
C ILE A 3 -2.01 -12.81 -10.92
N PHE A 4 -1.47 -14.02 -10.89
CA PHE A 4 -0.30 -14.47 -11.64
C PHE A 4 -0.49 -14.47 -13.15
N LYS A 5 -1.62 -14.94 -13.67
CA LYS A 5 -1.92 -14.87 -15.11
C LYS A 5 -2.14 -13.42 -15.56
N TYR A 6 -2.71 -12.57 -14.70
CA TYR A 6 -2.82 -11.12 -14.97
C TYR A 6 -1.45 -10.43 -14.96
N ILE A 7 -0.57 -10.82 -14.02
CA ILE A 7 0.82 -10.33 -13.92
C ILE A 7 1.65 -10.84 -15.12
N GLU A 8 1.47 -12.10 -15.54
CA GLU A 8 2.14 -12.73 -16.70
C GLU A 8 1.62 -12.16 -18.04
N GLU A 9 0.29 -12.10 -18.25
CA GLU A 9 -0.34 -11.56 -19.49
C GLU A 9 -0.04 -10.07 -19.72
N LYS A 10 0.27 -9.31 -18.66
CA LYS A 10 0.67 -7.90 -18.74
C LYS A 10 2.19 -7.68 -18.82
N GLY A 11 2.98 -8.75 -18.94
CA GLY A 11 4.43 -8.64 -19.20
C GLY A 11 5.27 -8.22 -18.00
N TYR A 12 4.81 -8.51 -16.77
CA TYR A 12 5.58 -8.23 -15.54
C TYR A 12 6.60 -9.34 -15.19
N GLU A 13 6.91 -10.24 -16.13
CA GLU A 13 7.85 -11.33 -15.94
C GLU A 13 9.25 -10.81 -15.57
N GLY A 14 9.77 -11.29 -14.44
CA GLY A 14 11.15 -11.06 -13.99
C GLY A 14 11.37 -10.12 -12.82
N LYS A 15 10.36 -9.40 -12.29
CA LYS A 15 10.57 -8.36 -11.25
C LYS A 15 9.87 -8.56 -9.90
N TYR A 16 9.07 -9.62 -9.73
CA TYR A 16 8.29 -9.86 -8.50
C TYR A 16 8.50 -11.26 -7.89
N THR A 17 9.75 -11.75 -7.89
CA THR A 17 10.13 -13.07 -7.34
C THR A 17 9.62 -13.27 -5.91
N ILE A 18 9.60 -12.21 -5.08
CA ILE A 18 9.20 -12.29 -3.66
C ILE A 18 7.68 -12.50 -3.49
N LEU A 19 6.83 -11.86 -4.30
CA LEU A 19 5.38 -12.17 -4.29
C LEU A 19 5.11 -13.57 -4.86
N ARG A 20 5.86 -13.98 -5.87
CA ARG A 20 5.75 -15.32 -6.47
C ARG A 20 6.09 -16.40 -5.45
N GLU A 21 7.13 -16.20 -4.64
CA GLU A 21 7.61 -17.16 -3.64
C GLU A 21 6.70 -17.19 -2.39
N TYR A 22 6.23 -16.03 -1.92
CA TYR A 22 5.25 -15.93 -0.84
C TYR A 22 3.92 -16.62 -1.20
N CYS A 23 3.45 -16.41 -2.42
CA CYS A 23 2.22 -17.05 -2.87
C CYS A 23 2.43 -18.53 -3.23
N LYS A 24 3.57 -18.93 -3.84
CA LYS A 24 3.87 -20.35 -4.15
C LYS A 24 3.76 -21.26 -2.91
N ASN A 25 4.22 -20.80 -1.75
CA ASN A 25 4.23 -21.60 -0.52
C ASN A 25 2.85 -21.72 0.16
N LYS A 26 1.85 -20.89 -0.21
CA LYS A 26 0.43 -21.05 0.21
C LYS A 26 -0.47 -21.63 -0.90
N ILE A 27 0.05 -21.83 -2.13
CA ILE A 27 -0.69 -22.30 -3.33
C ILE A 27 -0.65 -23.84 -3.49
N GLN A 28 -0.13 -24.60 -2.52
CA GLN A 28 -0.23 -26.07 -2.60
C GLN A 28 -1.67 -26.60 -2.65
N ASN A 29 -2.68 -25.79 -2.29
CA ASN A 29 -4.09 -26.18 -2.34
C ASN A 29 -4.91 -25.24 -3.25
N GLU A 30 -4.91 -25.51 -4.56
CA GLU A 30 -5.95 -25.32 -5.62
C GLU A 30 -6.93 -24.12 -5.64
N THR A 31 -6.88 -23.16 -4.72
CA THR A 31 -7.81 -22.03 -4.66
C THR A 31 -7.09 -20.76 -5.10
N LYS A 32 -7.49 -20.23 -6.26
CA LYS A 32 -7.05 -18.96 -6.85
C LYS A 32 -7.55 -17.73 -6.06
N LYS A 33 -7.63 -17.82 -4.74
CA LYS A 33 -8.10 -16.76 -3.85
C LYS A 33 -6.91 -16.03 -3.23
N ILE A 34 -7.08 -14.74 -3.02
CA ILE A 34 -6.18 -13.99 -2.16
C ILE A 34 -6.68 -14.30 -0.74
N THR A 35 -5.80 -14.66 0.21
CA THR A 35 -6.24 -15.09 1.55
C THR A 35 -5.61 -14.29 2.69
N PHE A 36 -4.66 -13.39 2.39
CA PHE A 36 -3.97 -12.65 3.46
C PHE A 36 -4.92 -11.76 4.28
N PHE A 37 -6.04 -11.31 3.70
CA PHE A 37 -7.01 -10.50 4.41
C PHE A 37 -7.87 -11.29 5.40
N GLU A 38 -7.95 -12.62 5.25
CA GLU A 38 -8.67 -13.51 6.17
C GLU A 38 -7.95 -13.60 7.53
N ASP A 39 -6.63 -13.47 7.51
CA ASP A 39 -5.75 -13.50 8.68
C ASP A 39 -5.48 -12.09 9.27
N ASN A 40 -6.19 -11.05 8.79
CA ASN A 40 -5.95 -9.64 9.15
C ASN A 40 -4.49 -9.17 8.93
N ILE A 41 -3.80 -9.74 7.93
CA ILE A 41 -2.41 -9.42 7.63
C ILE A 41 -2.32 -8.11 6.84
N ASN A 42 -1.51 -7.18 7.33
CA ASN A 42 -1.17 -5.97 6.59
C ASN A 42 -0.10 -6.25 5.51
N ILE A 43 -0.11 -5.51 4.42
CA ILE A 43 0.92 -5.57 3.40
C ILE A 43 1.61 -4.21 3.30
N CYS A 44 2.93 -4.19 3.38
CA CYS A 44 3.71 -2.97 3.28
C CYS A 44 4.66 -3.03 2.08
N PHE A 45 4.44 -2.17 1.09
CA PHE A 45 5.35 -2.01 -0.05
C PHE A 45 6.30 -0.84 0.20
N LEU A 46 7.58 -1.14 0.38
CA LEU A 46 8.63 -0.15 0.65
C LEU A 46 9.63 -0.10 -0.51
N ASP A 47 9.89 1.07 -1.09
CA ASP A 47 11.09 1.26 -1.91
C ASP A 47 11.35 2.73 -2.27
N ASN A 48 12.59 3.15 -2.46
CA ASN A 48 12.92 4.52 -2.87
C ASN A 48 12.74 4.84 -4.37
N ARG A 49 12.28 3.88 -5.18
CA ARG A 49 12.13 4.05 -6.64
C ARG A 49 10.69 3.83 -7.13
N VAL A 50 10.40 4.36 -8.32
CA VAL A 50 9.09 4.27 -9.01
C VAL A 50 8.94 2.92 -9.73
N VAL A 51 8.85 1.84 -8.96
CA VAL A 51 8.91 0.46 -9.47
C VAL A 51 7.53 -0.22 -9.62
N GLY A 52 6.44 0.54 -9.54
CA GLY A 52 5.08 0.01 -9.75
C GLY A 52 4.33 -0.40 -8.48
N LYS A 53 4.73 0.11 -7.29
CA LYS A 53 4.04 -0.15 -6.00
C LYS A 53 2.52 0.12 -6.10
N THR A 54 2.13 1.31 -6.58
CA THR A 54 0.72 1.67 -6.80
C THR A 54 0.01 0.74 -7.79
N HIS A 55 0.66 0.33 -8.87
CA HIS A 55 0.05 -0.59 -9.84
C HIS A 55 -0.25 -1.95 -9.20
N LEU A 56 0.68 -2.44 -8.37
CA LEU A 56 0.52 -3.69 -7.66
C LEU A 56 -0.60 -3.62 -6.60
N THR A 57 -0.68 -2.54 -5.82
CA THR A 57 -1.75 -2.38 -4.84
C THR A 57 -3.12 -2.28 -5.50
N ILE A 58 -3.24 -1.55 -6.61
CA ILE A 58 -4.47 -1.48 -7.40
C ILE A 58 -4.85 -2.87 -7.93
N SER A 59 -3.89 -3.63 -8.46
CA SER A 59 -4.14 -4.99 -8.97
C SER A 59 -4.65 -5.93 -7.87
N LEU A 60 -4.05 -5.86 -6.68
CA LEU A 60 -4.51 -6.60 -5.50
C LEU A 60 -5.92 -6.17 -5.07
N GLY A 61 -6.21 -4.86 -5.08
CA GLY A 61 -7.52 -4.32 -4.76
C GLY A 61 -8.60 -4.77 -5.75
N ILE A 62 -8.31 -4.75 -7.06
CA ILE A 62 -9.21 -5.25 -8.10
C ILE A 62 -9.53 -6.73 -7.87
N GLU A 63 -8.53 -7.54 -7.57
CA GLU A 63 -8.73 -8.97 -7.33
C GLU A 63 -9.51 -9.24 -6.03
N ALA A 64 -9.32 -8.43 -4.99
CA ALA A 64 -10.14 -8.47 -3.78
C ALA A 64 -11.61 -8.11 -4.07
N CYS A 65 -11.86 -7.07 -4.88
CA CYS A 65 -13.21 -6.70 -5.31
C CYS A 65 -13.89 -7.84 -6.09
N LYS A 66 -13.17 -8.56 -6.96
CA LYS A 66 -13.73 -9.74 -7.66
C LYS A 66 -14.13 -10.87 -6.71
N GLN A 67 -13.57 -10.89 -5.51
CA GLN A 67 -13.90 -11.84 -4.43
C GLN A 67 -14.96 -11.27 -3.48
N ASN A 68 -15.65 -10.18 -3.86
CA ASN A 68 -16.69 -9.48 -3.09
C ASN A 68 -16.20 -8.85 -1.78
N ILE A 69 -14.91 -8.53 -1.68
CA ILE A 69 -14.34 -7.88 -0.51
C ILE A 69 -14.45 -6.37 -0.66
N LYS A 70 -15.01 -5.71 0.35
CA LYS A 70 -15.16 -4.25 0.36
C LYS A 70 -13.81 -3.58 0.48
N THR A 71 -13.34 -3.08 -0.66
CA THR A 71 -12.02 -2.45 -0.80
C THR A 71 -12.16 -0.95 -1.00
N ARG A 72 -11.28 -0.15 -0.39
CA ARG A 72 -11.14 1.28 -0.68
C ARG A 72 -9.67 1.63 -0.89
N PHE A 73 -9.44 2.56 -1.80
CA PHE A 73 -8.12 3.11 -2.10
C PHE A 73 -8.13 4.60 -1.79
N TYR A 74 -7.08 5.06 -1.12
CA TYR A 74 -6.79 6.47 -0.89
C TYR A 74 -5.29 6.69 -1.05
N THR A 75 -4.88 7.84 -1.60
CA THR A 75 -3.56 8.38 -1.27
C THR A 75 -3.54 8.81 0.18
N PHE A 76 -2.36 8.85 0.81
CA PHE A 76 -2.22 9.33 2.18
C PHE A 76 -2.75 10.76 2.33
N LYS A 77 -2.51 11.60 1.32
CA LYS A 77 -3.03 12.97 1.28
C LYS A 77 -4.56 13.01 1.31
N GLU A 78 -5.24 12.28 0.44
CA GLU A 78 -6.71 12.23 0.41
C GLU A 78 -7.30 11.71 1.72
N LEU A 79 -6.64 10.71 2.32
CA LEU A 79 -7.06 10.15 3.60
C LEU A 79 -6.99 11.19 4.73
N ILE A 80 -5.89 11.95 4.78
CA ILE A 80 -5.71 13.01 5.76
C ILE A 80 -6.69 14.16 5.49
N ASP A 81 -6.82 14.60 4.24
CA ASP A 81 -7.74 15.68 3.87
C ASP A 81 -9.20 15.32 4.27
N LEU A 82 -9.58 14.05 4.16
CA LEU A 82 -10.87 13.53 4.65
C LEU A 82 -11.01 13.59 6.18
N LEU A 83 -9.92 13.36 6.92
CA LEU A 83 -9.91 13.39 8.39
C LEU A 83 -9.76 14.80 8.96
N THR A 84 -9.29 15.76 8.17
CA THR A 84 -9.09 17.17 8.57
C THR A 84 -10.07 18.13 7.91
N VAL A 85 -11.11 17.62 7.22
CA VAL A 85 -12.13 18.46 6.56
C VAL A 85 -12.94 19.30 7.56
N THR A 86 -12.91 18.94 8.85
CA THR A 86 -13.62 19.62 9.93
C THR A 86 -12.88 19.47 11.24
N ASP A 87 -12.96 20.50 12.10
CA ASP A 87 -12.44 20.47 13.47
C ASP A 87 -13.38 19.75 14.46
N SER A 88 -14.57 19.32 13.99
CA SER A 88 -15.53 18.62 14.83
C SER A 88 -15.01 17.22 15.18
N LYS A 89 -14.60 17.06 16.44
CA LYS A 89 -14.16 15.76 16.99
C LYS A 89 -15.17 14.65 16.78
N GLU A 90 -16.47 14.95 16.80
CA GLU A 90 -17.52 13.95 16.57
C GLU A 90 -17.47 13.42 15.13
N ILE A 91 -17.35 14.33 14.16
CA ILE A 91 -17.29 13.96 12.73
C ILE A 91 -15.99 13.21 12.44
N ILE A 92 -14.85 13.67 12.95
CA ILE A 92 -13.55 12.97 12.82
C ILE A 92 -13.67 11.53 13.35
N ASN A 93 -14.20 11.36 14.56
CA ASN A 93 -14.38 10.03 15.17
C ASN A 93 -15.32 9.14 14.36
N LYS A 94 -16.37 9.71 13.78
CA LYS A 94 -17.29 8.98 12.90
C LYS A 94 -16.58 8.52 11.63
N THR A 95 -15.79 9.38 11.00
CA THR A 95 -15.01 9.07 9.80
C THR A 95 -13.97 7.99 10.09
N LEU A 96 -13.22 8.11 11.20
CA LEU A 96 -12.27 7.07 11.64
C LEU A 96 -12.93 5.70 11.80
N LYS A 97 -14.11 5.65 12.44
CA LYS A 97 -14.90 4.41 12.59
C LYS A 97 -15.41 3.85 11.26
N GLN A 98 -15.75 4.71 10.30
CA GLN A 98 -16.15 4.27 8.96
C GLN A 98 -14.97 3.66 8.21
N LEU A 99 -13.81 4.32 8.24
CA LEU A 99 -12.59 3.84 7.59
C LEU A 99 -12.06 2.54 8.21
N SER A 100 -12.17 2.39 9.53
CA SER A 100 -11.69 1.18 10.21
C SER A 100 -12.46 -0.08 9.83
N ARG A 101 -13.76 0.06 9.51
CA ARG A 101 -14.66 -1.03 9.10
C ARG A 101 -14.44 -1.54 7.68
N ILE A 102 -13.68 -0.83 6.85
CA ILE A 102 -13.35 -1.27 5.49
C ILE A 102 -12.52 -2.55 5.56
N GLU A 103 -12.91 -3.57 4.78
CA GLU A 103 -12.28 -4.89 4.86
C GLU A 103 -10.85 -4.89 4.33
N LEU A 104 -10.65 -4.22 3.21
CA LEU A 104 -9.33 -3.95 2.65
C LEU A 104 -9.15 -2.45 2.41
N LEU A 105 -8.33 -1.80 3.22
CA LEU A 105 -7.97 -0.40 3.04
C LEU A 105 -6.60 -0.30 2.37
N ILE A 106 -6.52 0.38 1.23
CA ILE A 106 -5.26 0.65 0.53
C ILE A 106 -4.90 2.11 0.71
N ILE A 107 -3.70 2.37 1.21
CA ILE A 107 -3.17 3.71 1.48
C ILE A 107 -1.87 3.89 0.70
N ASP A 108 -1.91 4.68 -0.36
CA ASP A 108 -0.79 4.90 -1.27
C ASP A 108 0.01 6.15 -0.89
N GLU A 109 1.30 6.17 -1.25
CA GLU A 109 2.17 7.35 -1.17
C GLU A 109 2.37 7.93 0.24
N ILE A 110 2.44 7.06 1.26
CA ILE A 110 2.76 7.50 2.63
C ILE A 110 4.16 8.11 2.68
N CYS A 111 4.27 9.25 3.39
CA CYS A 111 5.50 10.04 3.53
C CYS A 111 6.06 10.62 2.22
N TYR A 112 5.20 10.94 1.24
CA TYR A 112 5.63 11.74 0.09
C TYR A 112 5.97 13.19 0.47
N SER A 113 5.33 13.73 1.50
CA SER A 113 5.62 15.03 2.11
C SER A 113 5.84 14.91 3.61
N ALA A 114 6.33 15.98 4.25
CA ALA A 114 6.38 16.06 5.70
C ALA A 114 4.95 15.91 6.28
N ILE A 115 4.84 15.11 7.34
CA ILE A 115 3.59 14.82 8.04
C ILE A 115 3.59 15.63 9.32
N THR A 116 2.56 16.43 9.53
CA THR A 116 2.43 17.22 10.76
C THR A 116 2.08 16.31 11.94
N LYS A 117 2.30 16.79 13.17
CA LYS A 117 1.94 16.05 14.38
C LYS A 117 0.46 15.64 14.40
N GLU A 118 -0.43 16.53 14.00
CA GLU A 118 -1.86 16.26 13.95
C GLU A 118 -2.21 15.15 12.94
N GLN A 119 -1.61 15.20 11.75
CA GLN A 119 -1.80 14.18 10.72
C GLN A 119 -1.27 12.81 11.17
N ALA A 120 -0.12 12.81 11.87
CA ALA A 120 0.45 11.62 12.48
C ALA A 120 -0.51 11.03 13.53
N ASP A 121 -1.07 11.87 14.40
CA ASP A 121 -2.00 11.44 15.46
C ASP A 121 -3.31 10.87 14.87
N LEU A 122 -3.84 11.48 13.80
CA LEU A 122 -5.03 10.97 13.09
C LEU A 122 -4.74 9.62 12.40
N PHE A 123 -3.59 9.50 11.74
CA PHE A 123 -3.20 8.26 11.10
C PHE A 123 -2.98 7.14 12.14
N TYR A 124 -2.34 7.47 13.27
CA TYR A 124 -2.19 6.55 14.40
C TYR A 124 -3.52 6.04 14.94
N GLN A 125 -4.51 6.93 15.11
CA GLN A 125 -5.84 6.53 15.55
C GLN A 125 -6.49 5.55 14.58
N LEU A 126 -6.39 5.82 13.27
CA LEU A 126 -6.93 4.91 12.25
C LEU A 126 -6.23 3.54 12.29
N MET A 127 -4.90 3.51 12.33
CA MET A 127 -4.14 2.25 12.36
C MET A 127 -4.42 1.47 13.65
N SER A 128 -4.61 2.15 14.78
CA SER A 128 -5.00 1.52 16.04
C SER A 128 -6.38 0.87 15.98
N LEU A 129 -7.35 1.50 15.30
CA LEU A 129 -8.70 0.92 15.14
C LEU A 129 -8.72 -0.28 14.18
N LYS A 130 -7.74 -0.39 13.28
CA LYS A 130 -7.64 -1.50 12.31
C LYS A 130 -6.73 -2.63 12.78
N TYR A 131 -5.85 -2.36 13.74
CA TYR A 131 -4.91 -3.32 14.29
C TYR A 131 -5.60 -4.62 14.69
N GLU A 132 -5.12 -5.76 14.18
CA GLU A 132 -5.68 -7.11 14.37
C GLU A 132 -7.15 -7.30 13.93
N MET A 133 -7.78 -6.29 13.32
CA MET A 133 -9.21 -6.31 12.99
C MET A 133 -9.47 -6.46 11.50
N LYS A 134 -8.79 -5.68 10.65
CA LYS A 134 -8.98 -5.64 9.18
C LYS A 134 -7.69 -5.26 8.48
N SER A 135 -7.53 -5.74 7.26
CA SER A 135 -6.27 -5.63 6.53
C SER A 135 -6.06 -4.27 5.89
N THR A 136 -4.81 -3.83 5.92
CA THR A 136 -4.36 -2.58 5.29
C THR A 136 -3.19 -2.88 4.36
N ILE A 137 -3.25 -2.36 3.13
CA ILE A 137 -2.09 -2.31 2.23
C ILE A 137 -1.56 -0.89 2.24
N ILE A 138 -0.27 -0.72 2.48
CA ILE A 138 0.40 0.57 2.39
C ILE A 138 1.48 0.58 1.32
N THR A 139 1.71 1.73 0.72
CA THR A 139 2.94 2.00 -0.04
C THR A 139 3.67 3.22 0.51
N THR A 140 4.99 3.17 0.47
CA THR A 140 5.82 4.32 0.79
C THR A 140 7.13 4.30 0.01
N ASN A 141 7.68 5.50 -0.22
CA ASN A 141 8.95 5.68 -0.88
C ASN A 141 10.15 5.68 0.08
N ILE A 142 9.92 5.52 1.38
CA ILE A 142 10.97 5.53 2.40
C ILE A 142 10.90 4.27 3.27
N THR A 143 12.01 3.92 3.90
CA THR A 143 12.07 2.80 4.85
C THR A 143 11.45 3.20 6.19
N PHE A 144 10.97 2.23 6.97
CA PHE A 144 10.42 2.51 8.30
C PHE A 144 11.41 3.22 9.23
N SER A 145 12.71 2.96 9.09
CA SER A 145 13.76 3.69 9.83
C SER A 145 13.74 5.20 9.59
N SER A 146 13.29 5.66 8.41
CA SER A 146 13.22 7.07 8.03
C SER A 146 11.89 7.73 8.40
N TRP A 147 10.88 6.96 8.84
CA TRP A 147 9.58 7.54 9.21
C TRP A 147 9.67 8.49 10.40
N GLY A 148 10.62 8.28 11.32
CA GLY A 148 10.83 9.16 12.46
C GLY A 148 11.14 10.61 12.07
N GLU A 149 11.78 10.81 10.91
CA GLU A 149 12.06 12.14 10.35
C GLU A 149 10.84 12.72 9.62
N SER A 150 10.12 11.89 8.87
CA SER A 150 8.94 12.34 8.11
C SER A 150 7.71 12.67 8.96
N PHE A 151 7.53 12.00 10.10
CA PHE A 151 6.34 12.12 10.95
C PHE A 151 6.37 13.28 11.94
N SER A 152 7.41 14.11 11.98
CA SER A 152 7.61 15.20 12.96
C SER A 152 7.49 14.77 14.44
N ASN A 153 7.34 13.47 14.71
CA ASN A 153 7.12 12.87 16.02
C ASN A 153 7.60 11.40 15.99
N LYS A 154 8.80 11.17 16.54
CA LYS A 154 9.44 9.85 16.58
C LYS A 154 8.66 8.82 17.42
N ILE A 155 7.96 9.29 18.46
CA ILE A 155 7.19 8.40 19.35
C ILE A 155 5.95 7.87 18.62
N VAL A 156 5.20 8.77 17.97
CA VAL A 156 3.97 8.39 17.25
C VAL A 156 4.30 7.55 16.02
N SER A 157 5.35 7.88 15.27
CA SER A 157 5.81 7.05 14.14
C SER A 157 6.19 5.63 14.57
N ALA A 158 6.94 5.49 15.67
CA ALA A 158 7.25 4.16 16.20
C ALA A 158 5.98 3.38 16.58
N ALA A 159 5.00 4.03 17.22
CA ALA A 159 3.74 3.41 17.60
C ALA A 159 2.86 3.03 16.40
N ILE A 160 2.91 3.79 15.30
CA ILE A 160 2.27 3.48 14.03
C ILE A 160 2.93 2.26 13.39
N ILE A 161 4.26 2.27 13.29
CA ILE A 161 5.05 1.17 12.71
C ILE A 161 4.77 -0.12 13.47
N ASP A 162 4.79 -0.08 14.80
CA ASP A 162 4.51 -1.23 15.65
C ASP A 162 3.18 -1.90 15.28
N ARG A 163 2.09 -1.12 15.23
CA ARG A 163 0.75 -1.61 14.85
C ARG A 163 0.67 -2.08 13.40
N LEU A 164 1.30 -1.35 12.48
CA LEU A 164 1.27 -1.72 11.06
C LEU A 164 2.06 -3.00 10.81
N VAL A 165 3.24 -3.14 11.43
CA VAL A 165 4.25 -4.14 11.08
C VAL A 165 4.11 -5.43 11.87
N HIS A 166 3.62 -5.40 13.11
CA HIS A 166 3.52 -6.57 13.99
C HIS A 166 2.81 -7.75 13.32
N HIS A 167 1.71 -7.48 12.61
CA HIS A 167 1.00 -8.46 11.77
C HIS A 167 1.05 -8.06 10.29
N SER A 168 2.25 -7.97 9.73
CA SER A 168 2.43 -7.61 8.32
C SER A 168 3.36 -8.52 7.53
N LYS A 169 3.26 -8.36 6.21
CA LYS A 169 4.27 -8.77 5.25
C LYS A 169 4.85 -7.52 4.60
N VAL A 170 6.15 -7.35 4.78
CA VAL A 170 6.90 -6.23 4.21
C VAL A 170 7.59 -6.70 2.94
N PHE A 171 7.28 -6.04 1.84
CA PHE A 171 7.86 -6.30 0.53
C PHE A 171 8.71 -5.11 0.11
N LYS A 172 10.01 -5.36 -0.07
CA LYS A 172 10.90 -4.43 -0.74
C LYS A 172 10.85 -4.71 -2.24
N ILE A 173 10.25 -3.81 -3.01
CA ILE A 173 10.20 -3.97 -4.47
C ILE A 173 11.48 -3.36 -5.03
N THR A 174 12.29 -4.11 -5.75
CA THR A 174 13.53 -3.61 -6.37
C THR A 174 13.45 -3.72 -7.89
N GLY A 175 13.74 -2.64 -8.61
CA GLY A 175 13.79 -2.66 -10.06
C GLY A 175 14.05 -1.29 -10.69
N GLU A 176 14.21 -1.28 -12.01
CA GLU A 176 14.21 -0.02 -12.78
C GLU A 176 12.83 0.61 -12.81
N SER A 177 12.79 1.95 -12.72
CA SER A 177 11.55 2.74 -12.79
C SER A 177 10.78 2.44 -14.07
N TYR A 178 9.50 2.10 -13.94
CA TYR A 178 8.64 1.81 -15.08
C TYR A 178 8.42 3.08 -15.93
N ARG A 179 8.22 4.23 -15.28
CA ARG A 179 8.06 5.54 -15.94
C ARG A 179 9.27 5.95 -16.78
N LEU A 180 10.49 5.52 -16.40
CA LEU A 180 11.71 5.85 -17.13
C LEU A 180 11.97 4.91 -18.34
N LYS A 181 11.36 3.72 -18.36
CA LYS A 181 11.48 2.82 -19.52
C LYS A 181 10.72 3.35 -20.72
N ASP A 182 9.50 3.85 -20.51
CA ASP A 182 8.70 4.44 -21.58
C ASP A 182 9.40 5.67 -22.17
N TYR A 183 9.98 6.52 -21.31
CA TYR A 183 10.73 7.71 -21.72
C TYR A 183 12.01 7.40 -22.52
N LYS A 184 12.75 6.33 -22.19
CA LYS A 184 13.93 5.89 -22.96
C LYS A 184 13.54 5.31 -24.33
N THR A 185 12.39 4.64 -24.40
CA THR A 185 11.88 4.02 -25.63
C THR A 185 11.49 5.10 -26.64
N GLU A 186 10.77 6.15 -26.21
CA GLU A 186 10.41 7.29 -27.06
C GLU A 186 11.63 8.07 -27.58
N LYS A 187 12.65 8.31 -26.74
CA LYS A 187 13.86 9.03 -27.16
C LYS A 187 14.69 8.24 -28.17
N SER A 188 14.72 6.91 -28.06
CA SER A 188 15.43 6.05 -29.02
C SER A 188 14.76 5.97 -30.39
N LEU A 189 13.44 6.18 -30.47
CA LEU A 189 12.69 6.27 -31.73
C LEU A 189 12.94 7.61 -32.43
N ASN A 190 13.04 8.71 -31.67
CA ASN A 190 13.29 10.04 -32.23
C ASN A 190 14.74 10.26 -32.70
N ILE A 191 15.72 9.51 -32.18
CA ILE A 191 17.13 9.59 -32.62
C ILE A 191 17.38 8.77 -33.90
N ARG A 192 16.49 7.82 -34.25
CA ARG A 192 16.60 7.01 -35.47
C ARG A 192 15.91 7.63 -36.69
N GLN A 193 15.23 8.77 -36.53
CA GLN A 193 14.53 9.50 -37.60
C GLN A 193 15.19 10.87 -37.89
N SER A 194 16.36 11.15 -37.31
CA SER A 194 17.15 12.37 -37.52
C SER A 194 18.49 12.05 -38.16
#